data_AF-G9L0F4-F1
#
_entry.id   AF-G9L0F4-F1
#
_cell.length_a   1.000
_cell.length_b   1.000
_cell.length_c   1.000
_cell.angle_alpha   90.00
_cell.angle_beta   90.00
_cell.angle_gamma   90.00
#
_symmetry.space_group_name_H-M   'P 1'
#
loop_
_entity.id
_entity.type
_entity.pdbx_description
1 polymer ?
#
loop_
_entity_poly.entity_id
_entity_poly.type
_entity_poly.pdbx_seq_one_letter_code
_entity_poly.pdbx_strand_id
1 'polypeptide(L)'
;VDGLDVSKEGTEAWEAAMKRYDERIDRVETRITARLRDQLGTAKNANEMFRIFSRFNALFVRPHIRGAIREYQTQLIQRVKDDIESLHDKFKVQYPQSQACKMSHVRDLPPVSGSIIWAKQIDRQLSAYMKRVEDVLGKGWENHVEGQKLKQDGDSFRMKLNTQEIFDDWARKVQQRNLGVSGRI
;
A
#
# COMPACT_ATOMS: atom_id res chain seq x y z
N VAL A 1 0.76 -43.33 0.20
CA VAL A 1 0.54 -43.21 1.66
C VAL A 1 -0.94 -43.37 1.85
N ASP A 2 -1.36 -44.39 2.59
CA ASP A 2 -2.76 -44.55 2.95
C ASP A 2 -3.08 -43.50 4.04
N GLY A 3 -4.04 -42.62 3.77
CA GLY A 3 -4.42 -41.55 4.68
C GLY A 3 -5.31 -42.00 5.84
N LEU A 4 -5.75 -43.26 5.83
CA LEU A 4 -6.62 -43.85 6.84
C LEU A 4 -5.86 -44.82 7.78
N ASP A 5 -4.59 -45.09 7.51
CA ASP A 5 -3.76 -45.97 8.32
C ASP A 5 -3.11 -45.19 9.48
N VAL A 6 -3.73 -45.29 10.67
CA VAL A 6 -3.24 -44.71 11.93
C VAL A 6 -2.41 -45.68 12.76
N SER A 7 -1.97 -46.80 12.17
CA SER A 7 -1.05 -47.72 12.83
C SER A 7 0.33 -47.06 13.05
N LYS A 8 1.19 -47.72 13.84
CA LYS A 8 2.57 -47.26 14.05
C LYS A 8 3.35 -47.23 12.72
N GLU A 9 3.12 -48.23 11.88
CA GLU A 9 3.70 -48.35 10.53
C GLU A 9 3.15 -47.27 9.58
N GLY A 10 1.84 -46.97 9.66
CA GLY A 10 1.21 -45.85 8.96
C GLY A 10 1.79 -44.48 9.34
N THR A 11 2.11 -44.30 10.63
CA THR A 11 2.77 -43.08 11.14
C THR A 11 4.19 -42.93 10.59
N GLU A 12 5.00 -44.01 10.61
CA GLU A 12 6.35 -44.02 10.05
C GLU A 12 6.33 -43.79 8.52
N ALA A 13 5.38 -44.41 7.81
CA ALA A 13 5.18 -44.20 6.38
C ALA A 13 4.73 -42.76 6.04
N TRP A 14 3.88 -42.17 6.88
CA TRP A 14 3.45 -40.78 6.77
C TRP A 14 4.59 -39.80 7.02
N GLU A 15 5.41 -40.03 8.05
CA GLU A 15 6.59 -39.21 8.34
C GLU A 15 7.60 -39.26 7.19
N ALA A 16 7.89 -40.45 6.66
CA ALA A 16 8.74 -40.60 5.48
C ALA A 16 8.16 -39.90 4.24
N ALA A 17 6.83 -39.94 4.06
CA ALA A 17 6.16 -39.25 2.96
C ALA A 17 6.19 -37.72 3.11
N MET A 18 5.99 -37.19 4.33
CA MET A 18 6.13 -35.76 4.64
C MET A 18 7.55 -35.29 4.34
N LYS A 19 8.57 -36.01 4.84
CA LYS A 19 9.96 -35.66 4.59
C LYS A 19 10.29 -35.63 3.09
N ARG A 20 9.83 -36.63 2.33
CA ARG A 20 10.00 -36.66 0.87
C ARG A 20 9.26 -35.52 0.16
N TYR A 21 8.08 -35.15 0.66
CA TYR A 21 7.31 -34.02 0.14
C TYR A 21 8.04 -32.70 0.42
N ASP A 22 8.53 -32.48 1.64
CA ASP A 22 9.28 -31.29 2.03
C ASP A 22 10.55 -31.14 1.17
N GLU A 23 11.33 -32.21 1.01
CA GLU A 23 12.51 -32.21 0.11
C GLU A 23 12.16 -31.87 -1.34
N ARG A 24 10.97 -32.29 -1.82
CA ARG A 24 10.50 -31.97 -3.17
C ARG A 24 10.07 -30.50 -3.26
N ILE A 25 9.38 -29.99 -2.24
CA ILE A 25 8.96 -28.60 -2.14
C ILE A 25 10.17 -27.68 -2.05
N ASP A 26 11.18 -27.99 -1.24
CA ASP A 26 12.40 -27.18 -1.12
C ASP A 26 13.12 -26.99 -2.46
N ARG A 27 13.20 -28.05 -3.27
CA ARG A 27 13.77 -27.96 -4.63
C ARG A 27 12.94 -27.07 -5.55
N VAL A 28 11.61 -27.08 -5.39
CA VAL A 28 10.71 -26.18 -6.14
C VAL A 28 10.86 -24.75 -5.66
N GLU A 29 10.89 -24.51 -4.34
CA GLU A 29 11.09 -23.19 -3.75
C GLU A 29 12.43 -22.58 -4.16
N THR A 30 13.50 -23.39 -4.22
CA THR A 30 14.82 -22.94 -4.69
C THR A 30 14.75 -22.45 -6.14
N ARG A 31 14.07 -23.18 -7.03
CA ARG A 31 13.90 -22.77 -8.44
C ARG A 31 13.03 -21.52 -8.59
N ILE A 32 11.95 -21.43 -7.82
CA ILE A 32 11.09 -20.24 -7.79
C ILE A 32 11.90 -19.03 -7.30
N THR A 33 12.67 -19.20 -6.24
CA THR A 33 13.50 -18.16 -5.63
C THR A 33 14.53 -17.62 -6.62
N ALA A 34 15.24 -18.51 -7.33
CA ALA A 34 16.19 -18.09 -8.36
C ALA A 34 15.50 -17.25 -9.45
N ARG A 35 14.40 -17.74 -10.00
CA ARG A 35 13.64 -17.02 -11.03
C ARG A 35 13.11 -15.67 -10.53
N LEU A 36 12.67 -15.60 -9.29
CA LEU A 36 12.14 -14.38 -8.69
C LEU A 36 13.26 -13.35 -8.51
N ARG A 37 14.45 -13.77 -8.04
CA ARG A 37 15.64 -12.91 -7.98
C ARG A 37 16.05 -12.40 -9.35
N ASP A 38 16.06 -13.25 -10.37
CA ASP A 38 16.41 -12.83 -11.73
C ASP A 38 15.41 -11.78 -12.27
N GLN A 39 14.12 -11.96 -12.00
CA GLN A 39 13.10 -10.98 -12.38
C GLN A 39 13.23 -9.65 -11.62
N LEU A 40 13.55 -9.70 -10.32
CA LEU A 40 13.78 -8.48 -9.53
C LEU A 40 15.09 -7.79 -9.92
N GLY A 41 16.14 -8.53 -10.24
CA GLY A 41 17.42 -7.99 -10.69
C GLY A 41 17.38 -7.37 -12.09
N THR A 42 16.43 -7.79 -12.93
CA THR A 42 16.22 -7.23 -14.28
C THR A 42 15.21 -6.08 -14.31
N ALA A 43 14.48 -5.85 -13.22
CA ALA A 43 13.51 -4.76 -13.13
C ALA A 43 14.23 -3.40 -13.16
N LYS A 44 13.76 -2.49 -14.02
CA LYS A 44 14.40 -1.17 -14.20
C LYS A 44 13.83 -0.11 -13.27
N ASN A 45 12.67 -0.35 -12.69
CA ASN A 45 11.98 0.61 -11.84
C ASN A 45 11.21 -0.08 -10.71
N ALA A 46 10.94 0.69 -9.65
CA ALA A 46 10.21 0.20 -8.49
C ALA A 46 8.78 -0.24 -8.83
N ASN A 47 8.13 0.35 -9.84
CA ASN A 47 6.78 -0.05 -10.25
C ASN A 47 6.77 -1.47 -10.86
N GLU A 48 7.81 -1.86 -11.60
CA GLU A 48 8.01 -3.22 -12.11
C GLU A 48 8.26 -4.19 -10.96
N MET A 49 9.11 -3.80 -10.01
CA MET A 49 9.33 -4.59 -8.79
C MET A 49 8.02 -4.80 -8.02
N PHE A 50 7.21 -3.75 -7.78
CA PHE A 50 5.89 -3.89 -7.14
C PHE A 50 4.95 -4.84 -7.89
N ARG A 51 4.95 -4.82 -9.24
CA ARG A 51 4.15 -5.75 -10.05
C ARG A 51 4.60 -7.20 -9.86
N ILE A 52 5.91 -7.44 -9.82
CA ILE A 52 6.47 -8.77 -9.53
C ILE A 52 6.06 -9.20 -8.13
N PHE A 53 6.23 -8.35 -7.12
CA PHE A 53 5.85 -8.65 -5.73
C PHE A 53 4.36 -8.99 -5.59
N SER A 54 3.48 -8.18 -6.21
CA SER A 54 2.03 -8.41 -6.19
C SER A 54 1.65 -9.76 -6.79
N ARG A 55 2.34 -10.19 -7.86
CA ARG A 55 2.10 -11.48 -8.53
C ARG A 55 2.50 -12.68 -7.67
N PHE A 56 3.54 -12.54 -6.87
CA PHE A 56 4.10 -13.62 -6.04
C PHE A 56 3.72 -13.52 -4.55
N ASN A 57 2.82 -12.59 -4.16
CA ASN A 57 2.43 -12.33 -2.77
C ASN A 57 2.07 -13.61 -1.99
N ALA A 58 1.30 -14.51 -2.62
CA ALA A 58 0.91 -15.79 -2.02
C ALA A 58 2.09 -16.72 -1.65
N LEU A 59 3.28 -16.52 -2.23
CA LEU A 59 4.47 -17.32 -1.96
C LEU A 59 5.33 -16.76 -0.82
N PHE A 60 5.08 -15.53 -0.36
CA PHE A 60 5.91 -14.88 0.67
C PHE A 60 5.67 -15.39 2.09
N VAL A 61 4.72 -16.30 2.27
CA VAL A 61 4.56 -17.10 3.50
C VAL A 61 5.65 -18.17 3.63
N ARG A 62 6.32 -18.55 2.52
CA ARG A 62 7.35 -19.60 2.52
C ARG A 62 8.68 -19.05 3.04
N PRO A 63 9.31 -19.66 4.06
CA PRO A 63 10.52 -19.14 4.70
C PRO A 63 11.69 -18.90 3.75
N HIS A 64 11.96 -19.83 2.82
CA HIS A 64 13.09 -19.71 1.90
C HIS A 64 12.91 -18.56 0.90
N ILE A 65 11.70 -18.43 0.34
CA ILE A 65 11.34 -17.34 -0.57
C ILE A 65 11.41 -16.00 0.19
N ARG A 66 10.83 -15.93 1.39
CA ARG A 66 10.83 -14.73 2.24
C ARG A 66 12.25 -14.25 2.56
N GLY A 67 13.14 -15.16 2.96
CA GLY A 67 14.53 -14.83 3.23
C GLY A 67 15.24 -14.25 2.00
N ALA A 68 14.93 -14.80 0.82
CA ALA A 68 15.59 -14.42 -0.41
C ALA A 68 15.18 -13.05 -0.99
N ILE A 69 14.00 -12.55 -0.63
CA ILE A 69 13.45 -11.26 -1.10
C ILE A 69 13.64 -10.12 -0.11
N ARG A 70 14.13 -10.40 1.10
CA ARG A 70 14.18 -9.45 2.22
C ARG A 70 14.93 -8.16 1.87
N GLU A 71 16.03 -8.25 1.13
CA GLU A 71 16.79 -7.09 0.66
C GLU A 71 15.92 -6.15 -0.22
N TYR A 72 15.20 -6.74 -1.18
CA TYR A 72 14.30 -5.98 -2.06
C TYR A 72 13.08 -5.42 -1.31
N GLN A 73 12.59 -6.12 -0.28
CA GLN A 73 11.53 -5.59 0.59
C GLN A 73 11.97 -4.29 1.24
N THR A 74 13.17 -4.26 1.85
CA THR A 74 13.71 -3.05 2.48
C THR A 74 13.82 -1.89 1.48
N GLN A 75 14.32 -2.15 0.27
CA GLN A 75 14.43 -1.14 -0.78
C GLN A 75 13.06 -0.58 -1.20
N LEU A 76 12.06 -1.46 -1.40
CA LEU A 76 10.70 -1.04 -1.78
C LEU A 76 9.99 -0.29 -0.65
N ILE A 77 10.18 -0.70 0.59
CA ILE A 77 9.64 0.00 1.76
C ILE A 77 10.25 1.39 1.88
N GLN A 78 11.56 1.53 1.71
CA GLN A 78 12.19 2.86 1.70
C GLN A 78 11.61 3.74 0.61
N ARG A 79 11.42 3.21 -0.59
CA ARG A 79 10.81 3.96 -1.69
C ARG A 79 9.38 4.42 -1.39
N VAL A 80 8.58 3.59 -0.71
CA VAL A 80 7.24 3.98 -0.28
C VAL A 80 7.30 5.06 0.81
N LYS A 81 8.26 4.98 1.73
CA LYS A 81 8.48 6.04 2.74
C LYS A 81 8.78 7.37 2.06
N ASP A 82 9.70 7.39 1.10
CA ASP A 82 10.06 8.59 0.33
C ASP A 82 8.85 9.14 -0.45
N ASP A 83 8.06 8.25 -1.08
CA ASP A 83 6.84 8.63 -1.80
C ASP A 83 5.79 9.26 -0.86
N ILE A 84 5.59 8.72 0.34
CA ILE A 84 4.69 9.26 1.36
C ILE A 84 5.20 10.60 1.90
N GLU A 85 6.51 10.73 2.12
CA GLU A 85 7.13 11.99 2.53
C GLU A 85 6.91 13.08 1.47
N SER A 86 7.00 12.73 0.18
CA SER A 86 6.66 13.65 -0.91
C SER A 86 5.20 14.09 -0.89
N LEU A 87 4.27 13.23 -0.44
CA LEU A 87 2.87 13.62 -0.25
C LEU A 87 2.72 14.58 0.94
N HIS A 88 3.46 14.34 2.02
CA HIS A 88 3.50 15.26 3.15
C HIS A 88 3.99 16.64 2.74
N ASP A 89 5.06 16.72 1.96
CA ASP A 89 5.61 18.00 1.50
C ASP A 89 4.64 18.74 0.57
N LYS A 90 3.97 18.02 -0.34
CA LYS A 90 2.87 18.60 -1.14
C LYS A 90 1.75 19.13 -0.25
N PHE A 91 1.38 18.39 0.79
CA PHE A 91 0.32 18.79 1.70
C PHE A 91 0.71 20.03 2.53
N LYS A 92 1.96 20.12 2.99
CA LYS A 92 2.49 21.27 3.75
C LYS A 92 2.38 22.59 2.98
N VAL A 93 2.58 22.58 1.66
CA VAL A 93 2.40 23.76 0.80
C VAL A 93 0.95 24.25 0.80
N GLN A 94 -0.01 23.39 1.15
CA GLN A 94 -1.44 23.66 1.12
C GLN A 94 -2.00 23.94 -0.28
N TYR A 95 -3.28 23.65 -0.47
CA TYR A 95 -3.94 23.86 -1.74
C TYR A 95 -3.85 25.31 -2.27
N PRO A 96 -4.13 26.39 -1.49
CA PRO A 96 -4.19 27.75 -2.02
C PRO A 96 -2.87 28.27 -2.60
N GLN A 97 -1.73 27.82 -2.06
CA GLN A 97 -0.39 28.22 -2.53
C GLN A 97 0.14 27.29 -3.63
N SER A 98 -0.49 26.12 -3.81
CA SER A 98 -0.10 25.16 -4.84
C SER A 98 -0.52 25.60 -6.25
N GLN A 99 0.18 25.12 -7.26
CA GLN A 99 -0.23 25.28 -8.66
C GLN A 99 -1.59 24.62 -8.95
N ALA A 100 -2.03 23.65 -8.11
CA ALA A 100 -3.34 23.02 -8.26
C ALA A 100 -4.48 24.02 -8.08
N CYS A 101 -4.33 25.04 -7.22
CA CYS A 101 -5.33 26.11 -7.07
C CYS A 101 -5.45 26.96 -8.35
N LYS A 102 -4.32 27.35 -8.95
CA LYS A 102 -4.33 28.09 -10.22
C LYS A 102 -4.95 27.27 -11.35
N MET A 103 -4.55 26.01 -11.46
CA MET A 103 -5.02 25.12 -12.54
C MET A 103 -6.50 24.76 -12.41
N SER A 104 -6.98 24.52 -11.19
CA SER A 104 -8.40 24.24 -10.94
C SER A 104 -9.28 25.47 -11.22
N HIS A 105 -8.80 26.67 -10.87
CA HIS A 105 -9.49 27.92 -11.23
C HIS A 105 -9.60 28.09 -12.74
N VAL A 106 -8.55 27.78 -13.51
CA VAL A 106 -8.58 27.79 -14.98
C VAL A 106 -9.58 26.77 -15.56
N ARG A 107 -9.99 25.77 -14.76
CA ARG A 107 -10.97 24.73 -15.14
C ARG A 107 -12.32 24.95 -14.47
N ASP A 108 -12.62 26.17 -14.06
CA ASP A 108 -13.89 26.58 -13.46
C ASP A 108 -14.29 25.76 -12.21
N LEU A 109 -13.29 25.26 -11.46
CA LEU A 109 -13.53 24.62 -10.17
C LEU A 109 -13.46 25.68 -9.06
N PRO A 110 -14.55 25.87 -8.30
CA PRO A 110 -14.53 26.71 -7.10
C PRO A 110 -13.40 26.33 -6.13
N PRO A 111 -12.84 27.29 -5.37
CA PRO A 111 -11.76 27.02 -4.41
C PRO A 111 -12.09 25.91 -3.39
N VAL A 112 -13.35 25.83 -2.95
CA VAL A 112 -13.83 24.81 -2.00
C VAL A 112 -13.84 23.42 -2.63
N SER A 113 -14.42 23.27 -3.84
CA SER A 113 -14.40 21.97 -4.52
C SER A 113 -12.99 21.56 -4.91
N GLY A 114 -12.16 22.50 -5.36
CA GLY A 114 -10.78 22.23 -5.74
C GLY A 114 -9.91 21.80 -4.56
N SER A 115 -10.07 22.42 -3.37
CA SER A 115 -9.35 22.00 -2.16
C SER A 115 -9.76 20.61 -1.69
N ILE A 116 -11.06 20.29 -1.74
CA ILE A 116 -11.59 18.97 -1.38
C ILE A 116 -11.09 17.91 -2.37
N ILE A 117 -11.17 18.16 -3.68
CA ILE A 117 -10.68 17.23 -4.71
C ILE A 117 -9.18 16.98 -4.53
N TRP A 118 -8.41 18.04 -4.32
CA TRP A 118 -6.97 17.96 -4.11
C TRP A 118 -6.62 17.11 -2.87
N ALA A 119 -7.26 17.37 -1.73
CA ALA A 119 -7.04 16.60 -0.50
C ALA A 119 -7.44 15.12 -0.67
N LYS A 120 -8.60 14.84 -1.27
CA LYS A 120 -9.03 13.46 -1.59
C LYS A 120 -8.10 12.75 -2.57
N GLN A 121 -7.48 13.48 -3.50
CA GLN A 121 -6.53 12.88 -4.43
C GLN A 121 -5.24 12.48 -3.71
N ILE A 122 -4.77 13.26 -2.74
CA ILE A 122 -3.64 12.89 -1.88
C ILE A 122 -4.00 11.66 -1.04
N ASP A 123 -5.19 11.59 -0.43
CA ASP A 123 -5.63 10.42 0.34
C ASP A 123 -5.73 9.14 -0.51
N ARG A 124 -6.18 9.26 -1.77
CA ARG A 124 -6.16 8.14 -2.73
C ARG A 124 -4.75 7.66 -3.04
N GLN A 125 -3.80 8.58 -3.21
CA GLN A 125 -2.39 8.25 -3.43
C GLN A 125 -1.79 7.58 -2.19
N LEU A 126 -2.04 8.11 -0.99
CA LEU A 126 -1.63 7.51 0.28
C LEU A 126 -2.17 6.08 0.40
N SER A 127 -3.45 5.86 0.13
CA SER A 127 -4.08 4.53 0.19
C SER A 127 -3.49 3.57 -0.85
N ALA A 128 -3.14 4.05 -2.04
CA ALA A 128 -2.44 3.24 -3.05
C ALA A 128 -1.03 2.86 -2.58
N TYR A 129 -0.31 3.74 -1.89
CA TYR A 129 1.00 3.43 -1.31
C TYR A 129 0.88 2.41 -0.16
N MET A 130 -0.10 2.55 0.73
CA MET A 130 -0.35 1.56 1.79
C MET A 130 -0.66 0.17 1.22
N LYS A 131 -1.42 0.11 0.13
CA LYS A 131 -1.66 -1.15 -0.58
C LYS A 131 -0.36 -1.76 -1.14
N ARG A 132 0.56 -0.95 -1.66
CA ARG A 132 1.87 -1.44 -2.13
C ARG A 132 2.71 -2.02 -0.98
N VAL A 133 2.60 -1.47 0.22
CA VAL A 133 3.26 -2.02 1.42
C VAL A 133 2.69 -3.40 1.77
N GLU A 134 1.37 -3.53 1.72
CA GLU A 134 0.69 -4.82 1.88
C GLU A 134 1.12 -5.83 0.81
N ASP A 135 1.26 -5.41 -0.45
CA ASP A 135 1.72 -6.30 -1.53
C ASP A 135 3.18 -6.76 -1.36
N VAL A 136 4.02 -5.96 -0.67
CA VAL A 136 5.44 -6.27 -0.43
C VAL A 136 5.65 -7.16 0.79
N LEU A 137 4.97 -6.85 1.90
CA LEU A 137 5.13 -7.55 3.17
C LEU A 137 4.12 -8.70 3.37
N GLY A 138 3.05 -8.72 2.58
CA GLY A 138 1.95 -9.66 2.67
C GLY A 138 0.92 -9.28 3.74
N LYS A 139 0.00 -10.21 4.02
CA LYS A 139 -0.99 -10.04 5.08
C LYS A 139 -0.32 -9.89 6.45
N GLY A 140 -0.85 -8.98 7.26
CA GLY A 140 -0.26 -8.67 8.56
C GLY A 140 1.02 -7.83 8.48
N TRP A 141 1.23 -7.10 7.38
CA TRP A 141 2.29 -6.10 7.25
C TRP A 141 2.30 -5.10 8.42
N GLU A 142 1.14 -4.84 9.00
CA GLU A 142 0.96 -3.99 10.19
C GLU A 142 1.70 -4.50 11.43
N ASN A 143 2.05 -5.79 11.50
CA ASN A 143 2.82 -6.36 12.61
C ASN A 143 4.33 -6.27 12.39
N HIS A 144 4.76 -5.93 11.16
CA HIS A 144 6.17 -5.71 10.85
C HIS A 144 6.62 -4.38 11.45
N VAL A 145 7.85 -4.31 11.98
CA VAL A 145 8.39 -3.09 12.62
C VAL A 145 8.27 -1.87 11.71
N GLU A 146 8.60 -2.03 10.42
CA GLU A 146 8.46 -0.92 9.46
C GLU A 146 7.01 -0.64 9.07
N GLY A 147 6.16 -1.67 9.07
CA GLY A 147 4.74 -1.53 8.76
C GLY A 147 3.95 -0.83 9.86
N GLN A 148 4.28 -1.09 11.13
CA GLN A 148 3.70 -0.38 12.27
C GLN A 148 3.92 1.14 12.17
N LYS A 149 5.16 1.55 11.87
CA LYS A 149 5.50 2.96 11.71
C LYS A 149 4.76 3.59 10.53
N LEU A 150 4.75 2.92 9.37
CA LEU A 150 4.04 3.37 8.19
C LEU A 150 2.52 3.49 8.41
N LYS A 151 1.93 2.56 9.19
CA LYS A 151 0.52 2.61 9.56
C LYS A 151 0.23 3.84 10.42
N GLN A 152 1.03 4.08 11.45
CA GLN A 152 0.88 5.26 12.33
C GLN A 152 1.02 6.56 11.54
N ASP A 153 2.06 6.67 10.70
CA ASP A 153 2.29 7.84 9.85
C ASP A 153 1.12 8.06 8.88
N GLY A 154 0.67 6.98 8.22
CA GLY A 154 -0.47 6.98 7.30
C GLY A 154 -1.79 7.38 7.95
N ASP A 155 -2.12 6.82 9.12
CA ASP A 155 -3.35 7.13 9.85
C ASP A 155 -3.35 8.59 10.33
N SER A 156 -2.22 9.06 10.87
CA SER A 156 -2.06 10.46 11.27
C SER A 156 -2.19 11.42 10.08
N PHE A 157 -1.68 11.04 8.91
CA PHE A 157 -1.78 11.86 7.71
C PHE A 157 -3.20 11.87 7.16
N ARG A 158 -3.89 10.72 7.19
CA ARG A 158 -5.29 10.61 6.78
C ARG A 158 -6.20 11.50 7.63
N MET A 159 -5.95 11.61 8.94
CA MET A 159 -6.69 12.56 9.79
C MET A 159 -6.53 14.01 9.32
N LYS A 160 -5.33 14.40 8.90
CA LYS A 160 -5.05 15.75 8.36
C LYS A 160 -5.70 15.99 7.00
N LEU A 161 -5.94 14.93 6.23
CA LEU A 161 -6.60 14.98 4.92
C LEU A 161 -8.14 14.99 5.02
N ASN A 162 -8.70 15.03 6.23
CA ASN A 162 -10.15 15.08 6.42
C ASN A 162 -10.74 16.35 5.79
N THR A 163 -11.69 16.17 4.89
CA THR A 163 -12.34 17.26 4.14
C THR A 163 -13.69 17.67 4.73
N GLN A 164 -14.17 16.97 5.76
CA GLN A 164 -15.46 17.25 6.38
C GLN A 164 -15.51 18.66 6.97
N GLU A 165 -14.44 19.09 7.64
CA GLU A 165 -14.36 20.44 8.22
C GLU A 165 -14.46 21.54 7.15
N ILE A 166 -13.86 21.33 5.97
CA ILE A 166 -13.92 22.27 4.84
C ILE A 166 -15.37 22.36 4.33
N PHE A 167 -16.04 21.23 4.21
CA PHE A 167 -17.43 21.18 3.78
C PHE A 167 -18.37 21.85 4.79
N ASP A 168 -18.20 21.55 6.08
CA ASP A 168 -19.05 22.10 7.15
C ASP A 168 -18.89 23.62 7.27
N ASP A 169 -17.66 24.14 7.15
CA ASP A 169 -17.40 25.57 7.13
C ASP A 169 -18.03 26.26 5.90
N TRP A 170 -17.94 25.64 4.72
CA TRP A 170 -18.61 26.13 3.53
C TRP A 170 -20.14 26.15 3.71
N ALA A 171 -20.73 25.04 4.18
CA ALA A 171 -22.17 24.92 4.40
C ALA A 171 -22.66 25.99 5.39
N ARG A 172 -21.94 26.20 6.49
CA ARG A 172 -22.23 27.24 7.48
C ARG A 172 -22.20 28.64 6.86
N LYS A 173 -21.16 28.98 6.10
CA LYS A 173 -21.03 30.28 5.41
C LYS A 173 -22.15 30.51 4.40
N VAL A 174 -22.55 29.47 3.67
CA VAL A 174 -23.65 29.52 2.70
C VAL A 174 -24.98 29.73 3.42
N GLN A 175 -25.26 28.99 4.50
CA GLN A 175 -26.48 29.16 5.30
C GLN A 175 -26.57 30.55 5.94
N GLN A 176 -25.46 31.10 6.42
CA GLN A 176 -25.41 32.45 6.99
C GLN A 176 -25.61 33.56 5.94
N ARG A 177 -25.15 33.37 4.70
CA ARG A 177 -25.28 34.36 3.62
C ARG A 177 -26.58 34.25 2.81
N ASN A 178 -27.12 33.05 2.64
CA ASN A 178 -28.27 32.81 1.76
C ASN A 178 -29.63 33.26 2.35
N LEU A 179 -29.66 33.76 3.58
CA LEU A 179 -30.82 34.49 4.11
C LEU A 179 -31.03 35.87 3.45
N GLY A 180 -30.03 36.41 2.70
CA GLY A 180 -30.14 37.72 2.06
C GLY A 180 -29.69 37.83 0.59
N VAL A 181 -29.15 36.77 -0.02
CA VAL A 181 -28.50 36.85 -1.36
C VAL A 181 -29.10 35.90 -2.41
N SER A 182 -30.13 35.11 -2.09
CA SER A 182 -30.76 34.17 -3.04
C SER A 182 -31.65 34.81 -4.13
N GLY A 183 -31.42 36.07 -4.51
CA GLY A 183 -32.31 36.80 -5.41
C GLY A 183 -31.74 38.07 -6.03
N ARG A 184 -30.52 38.04 -6.58
CA ARG A 184 -30.09 39.07 -7.54
C ARG A 184 -29.88 38.43 -8.91
N ILE A 185 -30.92 38.53 -9.73
CA ILE A 185 -30.86 38.47 -11.20
C ILE A 185 -30.34 39.83 -11.68
#